data_AF-A0A847BGX1-F1
#
_entry.id   AF-A0A847BGX1-F1
#
_cell.length_a   1.000
_cell.length_b   1.000
_cell.length_c   1.000
_cell.angle_alpha   90.00
_cell.angle_beta   90.00
_cell.angle_gamma   90.00
#
_symmetry.space_group_name_H-M   'P 1'
#
loop_
_entity.id
_entity.type
_entity.pdbx_description
1 polymer ?
#
loop_
_entity_poly.entity_id
_entity_poly.type
_entity_poly.pdbx_seq_one_letter_code
_entity_poly.pdbx_strand_id
1 'polypeptide(L)'
;MPCNLHAFQKDSALGSHRLTIRLILALLLWLPLATQAQWFSSSNSSQSDFLPVLEAFQPAAWHDGETLYIGVEVTPGHYLYRHQLAVASDAVSLGEPEIPTGEFTNDEFMGDVYVFRDTMLFEVPLEESVSGPLPLTFTFQGCADAGLCYPPERVELQAPESSAPMAFADWDGSGNAGTESANTSPASTAPALQSADGRFSSLMGEASLGMALGLFFLAGLGLTFTPCVLPMIPILSSIIVGQNPSRPRAFALSASYVGGMALTYAAVGVLMGLFGAGLNLQAHLQSAPVLIVFALLFVIFALAMFDAFQLRLPPRLAGRVDALQARAQRSGPAGLAAAGALSVLVVSPCVSAPLAGALVFISSTGDALMGGAALLALGLGMGVPLLLVGTFGTTLMPRSGAWMNGVKIAFGILLLGV
;
A
#
# COMPACT_ATOMS: atom_id res chain seq x y z
N MET A 1 16.34 68.32 10.17
CA MET A 1 15.79 67.76 11.42
C MET A 1 14.33 67.39 11.17
N PRO A 2 14.01 66.09 11.11
CA PRO A 2 12.79 65.63 11.77
C PRO A 2 13.05 64.38 12.62
N CYS A 3 12.43 64.37 13.81
CA CYS A 3 12.45 63.29 14.78
C CYS A 3 11.53 62.14 14.34
N ASN A 4 12.03 60.92 14.55
CA ASN A 4 11.36 59.65 14.34
C ASN A 4 10.17 59.46 15.29
N LEU A 5 8.96 59.26 14.74
CA LEU A 5 7.78 58.78 15.47
C LEU A 5 7.30 57.39 15.01
N HIS A 6 8.03 56.73 14.09
CA HIS A 6 7.59 55.47 13.47
C HIS A 6 8.06 54.18 14.18
N ALA A 7 8.78 54.28 15.30
CA ALA A 7 9.39 53.12 15.94
C ALA A 7 8.47 52.38 16.94
N PHE A 8 7.37 52.99 17.41
CA PHE A 8 6.58 52.41 18.52
C PHE A 8 5.38 51.55 18.11
N GLN A 9 5.02 51.51 16.82
CA GLN A 9 3.83 50.76 16.35
C GLN A 9 4.15 49.39 15.73
N LYS A 10 5.43 49.04 15.54
CA LYS A 10 5.85 47.80 14.87
C LYS A 10 6.11 46.63 15.84
N ASP A 11 6.26 46.90 17.13
CA ASP A 11 6.56 45.87 18.13
C ASP A 11 5.31 45.14 18.67
N SER A 12 4.11 45.72 18.54
CA SER A 12 2.87 45.08 19.00
C SER A 12 2.38 43.96 18.07
N ALA A 13 2.71 44.00 16.77
CA ALA A 13 2.30 42.99 15.79
C ALA A 13 3.17 41.72 15.81
N LEU A 14 4.45 41.83 16.19
CA LEU A 14 5.35 40.66 16.34
C LEU A 14 5.06 39.83 17.60
N GLY A 15 4.48 40.44 18.64
CA GLY A 15 4.07 39.74 19.86
C GLY A 15 2.88 38.80 19.65
N SER A 16 1.87 39.26 18.91
CA SER A 16 0.65 38.50 18.59
C SER A 16 0.94 37.21 17.83
N HIS A 17 1.81 37.25 16.82
CA HIS A 17 2.16 36.09 16.00
C HIS A 17 3.01 35.05 16.75
N ARG A 18 3.88 35.49 17.68
CA ARG A 18 4.65 34.57 18.54
C ARG A 18 3.77 33.95 19.62
N LEU A 19 2.75 34.69 20.09
CA LEU A 19 1.78 34.19 21.04
C LEU A 19 0.86 33.14 20.40
N THR A 20 0.34 33.37 19.18
CA THR A 20 -0.49 32.39 18.46
C THR A 20 0.29 31.14 18.07
N ILE A 21 1.56 31.27 17.65
CA ILE A 21 2.42 30.10 17.38
C ILE A 21 2.72 29.32 18.67
N ARG A 22 2.97 29.98 19.80
CA ARG A 22 3.14 29.29 21.09
C ARG A 22 1.85 28.66 21.59
N LEU A 23 0.69 29.27 21.32
CA LEU A 23 -0.62 28.71 21.64
C LEU A 23 -0.94 27.49 20.78
N ILE A 24 -0.65 27.54 19.47
CA ILE A 24 -0.85 26.40 18.55
C ILE A 24 0.16 25.28 18.85
N LEU A 25 1.42 25.61 19.15
CA LEU A 25 2.43 24.63 19.53
C LEU A 25 2.11 24.02 20.91
N ALA A 26 1.59 24.80 21.86
CA ALA A 26 1.10 24.28 23.14
C ALA A 26 -0.18 23.45 22.97
N LEU A 27 -1.09 23.83 22.07
CA LEU A 27 -2.29 23.07 21.73
C LEU A 27 -1.93 21.73 21.05
N LEU A 28 -0.97 21.73 20.12
CA LEU A 28 -0.42 20.52 19.48
C LEU A 28 0.39 19.65 20.44
N LEU A 29 1.06 20.23 21.44
CA LEU A 29 1.77 19.50 22.48
C LEU A 29 0.84 18.98 23.60
N TRP A 30 -0.37 19.55 23.73
CA TRP A 30 -1.40 19.12 24.70
C TRP A 30 -2.47 18.20 24.08
N LEU A 31 -2.58 18.15 22.75
CA LEU A 31 -3.45 17.20 22.06
C LEU A 31 -3.13 15.71 22.29
N PRO A 32 -1.92 15.24 22.64
CA PRO A 32 -1.71 13.82 22.92
C PRO A 32 -2.09 13.43 24.35
N LEU A 33 -2.48 14.37 25.23
CA LEU A 33 -2.88 14.05 26.61
C LEU A 33 -4.39 13.92 26.83
N ALA A 34 -5.23 14.30 25.86
CA ALA A 34 -6.70 14.24 26.01
C ALA A 34 -7.38 13.13 25.18
N THR A 35 -6.67 12.45 24.27
CA THR A 35 -7.17 11.23 23.65
C THR A 35 -6.89 10.03 24.55
N GLN A 36 -7.73 9.89 25.58
CA GLN A 36 -8.02 8.58 26.14
C GLN A 36 -8.81 7.80 25.08
N ALA A 37 -8.10 7.15 24.17
CA ALA A 37 -8.59 5.97 23.48
C ALA A 37 -7.88 4.77 24.11
N GLN A 38 -8.41 4.35 25.25
CA GLN A 38 -8.20 3.02 25.79
C GLN A 38 -8.83 2.03 24.80
N TRP A 39 -8.05 1.37 23.94
CA TRP A 39 -8.51 0.08 23.41
C TRP A 39 -7.48 -0.90 22.84
N PHE A 40 -6.20 -0.56 22.75
CA PHE A 40 -5.18 -1.56 22.42
C PHE A 40 -3.98 -1.44 23.35
N SER A 41 -4.01 -2.25 24.41
CA SER A 41 -2.82 -2.60 25.17
C SER A 41 -1.90 -3.40 24.24
N SER A 42 -0.94 -2.73 23.63
CA SER A 42 0.12 -3.38 22.85
C SER A 42 1.07 -4.12 23.80
N SER A 43 0.73 -5.37 24.12
CA SER A 43 1.72 -6.36 24.53
C SER A 43 2.57 -6.70 23.31
N ASN A 44 3.81 -6.27 23.36
CA ASN A 44 4.84 -6.49 22.37
C ASN A 44 5.28 -7.97 22.40
N SER A 45 4.59 -8.83 21.64
CA SER A 45 5.02 -10.20 21.32
C SER A 45 4.28 -10.71 20.07
N SER A 46 5.06 -11.17 19.08
CA SER A 46 4.66 -12.01 17.93
C SER A 46 3.59 -11.46 16.97
N GLN A 47 3.88 -10.37 16.25
CA GLN A 47 3.09 -9.90 15.10
C GLN A 47 3.61 -10.48 13.78
N SER A 48 3.86 -11.80 13.73
CA SER A 48 4.30 -12.51 12.53
C SER A 48 3.37 -13.64 12.08
N ASP A 49 2.31 -13.97 12.83
CA ASP A 49 1.69 -15.29 12.72
C ASP A 49 0.20 -15.29 12.34
N PHE A 50 -0.40 -14.13 12.00
CA PHE A 50 -1.83 -14.10 11.64
C PHE A 50 -2.01 -14.20 10.13
N LEU A 51 -2.45 -15.38 9.66
CA LEU A 51 -2.78 -15.63 8.26
C LEU A 51 -4.12 -14.93 7.89
N PRO A 52 -4.35 -14.59 6.61
CA PRO A 52 -5.68 -14.25 6.11
C PRO A 52 -6.71 -15.35 6.41
N VAL A 53 -7.99 -14.99 6.60
CA VAL A 53 -9.06 -15.93 7.00
C VAL A 53 -9.13 -17.16 6.09
N LEU A 54 -9.08 -16.97 4.76
CA LEU A 54 -9.18 -18.05 3.78
C LEU A 54 -7.88 -18.86 3.60
N GLU A 55 -6.76 -18.37 4.13
CA GLU A 55 -5.54 -19.16 4.23
C GLU A 55 -5.54 -19.97 5.53
N ALA A 56 -6.03 -19.39 6.62
CA ALA A 56 -6.18 -20.06 7.91
C ALA A 56 -7.24 -21.17 7.86
N PHE A 57 -8.34 -20.93 7.15
CA PHE A 57 -9.47 -21.83 7.01
C PHE A 57 -9.79 -22.02 5.54
N GLN A 58 -9.58 -23.23 5.03
CA GLN A 58 -9.79 -23.58 3.62
C GLN A 58 -11.04 -24.46 3.47
N PRO A 59 -12.23 -23.86 3.28
CA PRO A 59 -13.47 -24.60 3.13
C PRO A 59 -13.65 -25.16 1.72
N ALA A 60 -14.20 -26.36 1.64
CA ALA A 60 -14.57 -27.03 0.40
C ALA A 60 -15.87 -27.83 0.61
N ALA A 61 -16.60 -28.07 -0.48
CA ALA A 61 -17.87 -28.76 -0.43
C ALA A 61 -18.01 -29.73 -1.60
N TRP A 62 -18.74 -30.83 -1.38
CA TRP A 62 -19.03 -31.90 -2.34
C TRP A 62 -20.41 -32.48 -2.05
N HIS A 63 -21.09 -33.10 -3.01
CA HIS A 63 -22.34 -33.82 -2.74
C HIS A 63 -22.47 -35.09 -3.57
N ASP A 64 -23.14 -36.10 -3.04
CA ASP A 64 -23.44 -37.35 -3.76
C ASP A 64 -24.87 -37.41 -4.34
N GLY A 65 -25.62 -36.31 -4.19
CA GLY A 65 -26.98 -36.15 -4.68
C GLY A 65 -28.05 -36.32 -3.59
N GLU A 66 -27.72 -36.94 -2.46
CA GLU A 66 -28.60 -37.05 -1.28
C GLU A 66 -27.99 -36.36 -0.05
N THR A 67 -26.67 -36.32 0.05
CA THR A 67 -25.92 -35.77 1.16
C THR A 67 -24.92 -34.73 0.67
N LEU A 68 -24.89 -33.57 1.33
CA LEU A 68 -23.88 -32.53 1.14
C LEU A 68 -22.78 -32.71 2.18
N TYR A 69 -21.54 -32.75 1.72
CA TYR A 69 -20.33 -32.85 2.53
C TYR A 69 -19.62 -31.50 2.56
N ILE A 70 -19.31 -30.99 3.75
CA ILE A 70 -18.55 -29.76 3.92
C ILE A 70 -17.29 -30.06 4.72
N GLY A 71 -16.16 -29.87 4.06
CA GLY A 71 -14.83 -30.04 4.63
C GLY A 71 -14.16 -28.70 4.87
N VAL A 72 -13.46 -28.56 6.00
CA VAL A 72 -12.59 -27.40 6.23
C VAL A 72 -11.24 -27.87 6.72
N GLU A 73 -10.18 -27.46 6.02
CA GLU A 73 -8.81 -27.61 6.49
C GLU A 73 -8.41 -26.35 7.28
N VAL A 74 -7.99 -26.56 8.52
CA VAL A 74 -7.63 -25.55 9.50
C VAL A 74 -6.12 -25.57 9.69
N THR A 75 -5.48 -24.45 9.41
CA THR A 75 -4.02 -24.31 9.56
C THR A 75 -3.60 -24.49 11.02
N PRO A 76 -2.45 -25.13 11.32
CA PRO A 76 -1.95 -25.26 12.69
C PRO A 76 -1.93 -23.92 13.45
N GLY A 77 -2.33 -23.95 14.71
CA GLY A 77 -2.45 -22.75 15.54
C GLY A 77 -3.77 -21.98 15.37
N HIS A 78 -4.73 -22.54 14.63
CA HIS A 78 -6.08 -21.99 14.47
C HIS A 78 -7.14 -23.01 14.86
N TYR A 79 -8.35 -22.54 15.16
CA TYR A 79 -9.49 -23.38 15.48
C TYR A 79 -10.82 -22.73 15.05
N LEU A 80 -11.80 -23.56 14.68
CA LEU A 80 -13.16 -23.14 14.30
C LEU A 80 -14.15 -23.39 15.42
N TYR A 81 -15.09 -22.48 15.64
CA TYR A 81 -16.16 -22.69 16.62
C TYR A 81 -17.27 -23.56 16.06
N ARG A 82 -17.57 -24.68 16.73
CA ARG A 82 -18.66 -25.58 16.35
C ARG A 82 -20.01 -24.89 16.21
N HIS A 83 -20.30 -23.95 17.11
CA HIS A 83 -21.60 -23.27 17.19
C HIS A 83 -21.74 -22.09 16.20
N GLN A 84 -20.68 -21.72 15.47
CA GLN A 84 -20.69 -20.63 14.49
C GLN A 84 -20.67 -21.15 13.04
N LEU A 85 -20.87 -22.46 12.85
CA LEU A 85 -20.97 -23.07 11.52
C LEU A 85 -22.42 -23.01 11.04
N ALA A 86 -22.63 -22.44 9.85
CA ALA A 86 -23.94 -22.43 9.21
C ALA A 86 -23.82 -22.60 7.69
N VAL A 87 -24.81 -23.27 7.11
CA VAL A 87 -24.87 -23.57 5.68
C VAL A 87 -26.22 -23.14 5.15
N ALA A 88 -26.23 -22.45 4.02
CA ALA A 88 -27.44 -22.07 3.32
C ALA A 88 -27.30 -22.33 1.82
N SER A 89 -28.40 -22.64 1.15
CA SER A 89 -28.47 -22.69 -0.32
C SER A 89 -29.78 -22.06 -0.76
N ASP A 90 -29.72 -21.23 -1.80
CA ASP A 90 -30.91 -20.67 -2.44
C ASP A 90 -31.53 -21.64 -3.46
N ALA A 91 -30.81 -22.71 -3.82
CA ALA A 91 -31.22 -23.65 -4.86
C ALA A 91 -32.02 -24.84 -4.30
N VAL A 92 -31.72 -25.29 -3.07
CA VAL A 92 -32.24 -26.54 -2.49
C VAL A 92 -32.46 -26.37 -0.99
N SER A 93 -33.50 -27.02 -0.46
CA SER A 93 -33.76 -27.08 0.98
C SER A 93 -32.80 -28.07 1.65
N LEU A 94 -32.08 -27.58 2.67
CA LEU A 94 -31.11 -28.36 3.44
C LEU A 94 -31.76 -28.85 4.73
N GLY A 95 -31.51 -30.11 5.10
CA GLY A 95 -31.88 -30.66 6.39
C GLY A 95 -30.96 -30.20 7.53
N GLU A 96 -31.17 -30.76 8.73
CA GLU A 96 -30.38 -30.44 9.92
C GLU A 96 -28.93 -30.94 9.76
N PRO A 97 -27.89 -30.08 9.89
CA PRO A 97 -26.51 -30.48 9.70
C PRO A 97 -26.00 -31.37 10.84
N GLU A 98 -25.41 -32.51 10.49
CA GLU A 98 -24.81 -33.47 11.43
C GLU A 98 -23.38 -33.06 11.81
N ILE A 99 -23.28 -32.03 12.64
CA ILE A 99 -21.98 -31.49 13.07
C ILE A 99 -21.47 -32.31 14.29
N PRO A 100 -20.29 -32.96 14.20
CA PRO A 100 -19.74 -33.75 15.30
C PRO A 100 -19.32 -32.88 16.48
N THR A 101 -19.02 -33.51 17.62
CA THR A 101 -18.84 -32.79 18.89
C THR A 101 -17.58 -31.90 18.92
N GLY A 102 -16.50 -32.24 18.21
CA GLY A 102 -15.24 -31.50 18.23
C GLY A 102 -14.45 -31.62 19.54
N GLU A 103 -13.38 -30.83 19.66
CA GLU A 103 -12.54 -30.74 20.86
C GLU A 103 -13.09 -29.69 21.84
N PHE A 104 -13.13 -30.02 23.13
CA PHE A 104 -13.56 -29.07 24.16
C PHE A 104 -12.41 -28.10 24.50
N THR A 105 -12.68 -26.79 24.49
CA THR A 105 -11.73 -25.77 24.95
C THR A 105 -12.44 -24.68 25.75
N ASN A 106 -11.70 -24.05 26.66
CA ASN A 106 -12.14 -22.85 27.37
C ASN A 106 -11.43 -21.65 26.73
N ASP A 107 -12.19 -20.85 25.98
CA ASP A 107 -11.69 -19.66 25.29
C ASP A 107 -12.00 -18.38 26.09
N GLU A 108 -11.08 -17.41 26.08
CA GLU A 108 -11.23 -16.16 26.83
C GLU A 108 -12.33 -15.24 26.27
N PHE A 109 -12.68 -15.38 24.99
CA PHE A 109 -13.71 -14.57 24.32
C PHE A 109 -15.09 -15.21 24.39
N MET A 110 -15.19 -16.54 24.32
CA MET A 110 -16.47 -17.27 24.25
C MET A 110 -16.75 -18.22 25.42
N GLY A 111 -15.79 -18.46 26.32
CA GLY A 111 -15.94 -19.37 27.45
C GLY A 111 -15.85 -20.84 27.05
N ASP A 112 -16.68 -21.68 27.65
CA ASP A 112 -16.69 -23.12 27.40
C ASP A 112 -17.32 -23.45 26.05
N VAL A 113 -16.50 -23.86 25.08
CA VAL A 113 -16.93 -24.13 23.71
C VAL A 113 -16.31 -25.41 23.15
N TYR A 114 -16.92 -25.93 22.09
CA TYR A 114 -16.34 -26.98 21.26
C TYR A 114 -15.78 -26.38 19.98
N VAL A 115 -14.58 -26.83 19.60
CA VAL A 115 -13.83 -26.31 18.46
C VAL A 115 -13.29 -27.43 17.58
N PHE A 116 -12.94 -27.09 16.34
CA PHE A 116 -12.28 -27.99 15.40
C PHE A 116 -10.89 -27.50 15.06
N ARG A 117 -9.92 -28.41 15.07
CA ARG A 117 -8.51 -28.21 14.69
C ARG A 117 -8.14 -29.16 13.56
N ASP A 118 -7.10 -28.81 12.82
CA ASP A 118 -6.52 -29.55 11.69
C ASP A 118 -7.50 -29.74 10.52
N THR A 119 -8.42 -30.69 10.60
CA THR A 119 -9.38 -30.96 9.53
C THR A 119 -10.73 -31.26 10.15
N MET A 120 -11.81 -30.83 9.51
CA MET A 120 -13.16 -31.25 9.87
C MET A 120 -14.00 -31.56 8.64
N LEU A 121 -14.93 -32.50 8.80
CA LEU A 121 -15.96 -32.83 7.82
C LEU A 121 -17.33 -32.79 8.53
N PHE A 122 -18.38 -32.38 7.87
CA PHE A 122 -19.72 -32.66 8.38
C PHE A 122 -20.69 -32.85 7.22
N GLU A 123 -21.76 -33.57 7.53
CA GLU A 123 -22.75 -33.99 6.56
C GLU A 123 -24.02 -33.17 6.76
N VAL A 124 -24.65 -32.78 5.66
CA VAL A 124 -25.92 -32.08 5.64
C VAL A 124 -26.85 -32.85 4.71
N PRO A 125 -27.90 -33.50 5.23
CA PRO A 125 -28.85 -34.22 4.39
C PRO A 125 -29.61 -33.24 3.49
N LEU A 126 -29.80 -33.58 2.22
CA LEU A 126 -30.61 -32.81 1.29
C LEU A 126 -32.07 -33.30 1.35
N GLU A 127 -33.04 -32.37 1.41
CA GLU A 127 -34.46 -32.76 1.42
C GLU A 127 -34.95 -33.22 0.03
N GLU A 128 -34.25 -32.79 -1.02
CA GLU A 128 -34.52 -33.15 -2.42
C GLU A 128 -33.23 -33.65 -3.08
N SER A 129 -33.35 -34.63 -3.97
CA SER A 129 -32.20 -35.14 -4.71
C SER A 129 -31.78 -34.18 -5.83
N VAL A 130 -30.48 -33.88 -5.88
CA VAL A 130 -29.91 -32.85 -6.77
C VAL A 130 -28.91 -33.50 -7.71
N SER A 131 -28.92 -33.07 -8.99
CA SER A 131 -27.90 -33.46 -9.96
C SER A 131 -27.23 -32.22 -10.55
N GLY A 132 -25.92 -32.29 -10.74
CA GLY A 132 -25.07 -31.18 -11.17
C GLY A 132 -24.59 -30.28 -10.03
N PRO A 133 -23.77 -29.26 -10.33
CA PRO A 133 -23.12 -28.43 -9.31
C PRO A 133 -24.13 -27.62 -8.46
N LEU A 134 -24.02 -27.73 -7.13
CA LEU A 134 -24.88 -27.03 -6.18
C LEU A 134 -24.19 -25.78 -5.61
N PRO A 135 -24.69 -24.56 -5.86
CA PRO A 135 -24.21 -23.37 -5.19
C PRO A 135 -24.71 -23.29 -3.75
N LEU A 136 -23.83 -22.95 -2.82
CA LEU A 136 -24.13 -22.79 -1.39
C LEU A 136 -23.31 -21.67 -0.75
N THR A 137 -23.81 -21.15 0.36
CA THR A 137 -23.12 -20.20 1.21
C THR A 137 -22.75 -20.86 2.51
N PHE A 138 -21.46 -20.95 2.80
CA PHE A 138 -20.93 -21.45 4.05
C PHE A 138 -20.52 -20.28 4.95
N THR A 139 -21.04 -20.24 6.16
CA THR A 139 -20.70 -19.24 7.19
C THR A 139 -19.93 -19.92 8.31
N PHE A 140 -18.79 -19.35 8.69
CA PHE A 140 -17.96 -19.87 9.77
C PHE A 140 -17.27 -18.76 10.56
N GLN A 141 -16.81 -19.09 11.76
CA GLN A 141 -15.98 -18.22 12.57
C GLN A 141 -14.90 -19.05 13.28
N GLY A 142 -13.68 -18.54 13.29
CA GLY A 142 -12.57 -19.16 14.01
C GLY A 142 -11.63 -18.13 14.62
N CYS A 143 -10.68 -18.62 15.41
CA CYS A 143 -9.64 -17.82 16.03
C CYS A 143 -8.27 -18.49 15.87
N ALA A 144 -7.24 -17.69 16.04
CA ALA A 144 -5.86 -18.12 16.20
C ALA A 144 -5.54 -18.26 17.70
N ASP A 145 -4.78 -19.29 18.06
CA ASP A 145 -4.27 -19.51 19.42
C ASP A 145 -3.40 -18.34 19.92
N ALA A 146 -2.87 -17.53 18.99
CA ALA A 146 -2.13 -16.30 19.28
C ALA A 146 -3.02 -15.13 19.78
N GLY A 147 -4.30 -15.38 20.10
CA GLY A 147 -5.19 -14.43 20.77
C GLY A 147 -5.94 -13.49 19.82
N LEU A 148 -6.17 -13.91 18.57
CA LEU A 148 -6.92 -13.15 17.57
C LEU A 148 -8.11 -13.96 17.07
N CYS A 149 -9.31 -13.42 17.21
CA CYS A 149 -10.52 -13.99 16.65
C CYS A 149 -10.94 -13.26 15.37
N TYR A 150 -11.19 -14.03 14.32
CA TYR A 150 -11.68 -13.50 13.06
C TYR A 150 -13.19 -13.20 13.17
N PRO A 151 -13.70 -12.20 12.44
CA PRO A 151 -15.14 -11.99 12.33
C PRO A 151 -15.81 -13.17 11.59
N PRO A 152 -17.13 -13.37 11.76
CA PRO A 152 -17.87 -14.37 10.98
C PRO A 152 -17.75 -14.10 9.48
N GLU A 153 -17.25 -15.08 8.74
CA GLU A 153 -17.00 -15.00 7.30
C GLU A 153 -18.06 -15.79 6.54
N ARG A 154 -18.48 -15.29 5.39
CA ARG A 154 -19.41 -15.99 4.48
C ARG A 154 -18.73 -16.24 3.15
N VAL A 155 -18.65 -17.49 2.74
CA VAL A 155 -18.00 -17.92 1.51
C VAL A 155 -19.02 -18.60 0.59
N GLU A 156 -19.04 -18.19 -0.67
CA GLU A 156 -19.80 -18.86 -1.72
C GLU A 156 -19.00 -20.05 -2.24
N LEU A 157 -19.56 -21.25 -2.14
CA LEU A 157 -18.96 -22.51 -2.59
C LEU A 157 -19.84 -23.12 -3.69
N GLN A 158 -19.20 -23.87 -4.59
CA GLN A 158 -19.89 -24.74 -5.54
C GLN A 158 -19.52 -26.17 -5.21
N ALA A 159 -20.49 -26.95 -4.73
CA ALA A 159 -20.31 -28.37 -4.48
C ALA A 159 -20.50 -29.14 -5.79
N PRO A 160 -19.48 -29.83 -6.33
CA PRO A 160 -19.66 -30.73 -7.45
C PRO A 160 -20.27 -32.06 -7.00
N GLU A 161 -20.94 -32.74 -7.94
CA GLU A 161 -21.51 -34.07 -7.75
C GLU A 161 -20.39 -35.12 -7.68
N SER A 162 -19.87 -35.34 -6.48
CA SER A 162 -18.77 -36.24 -6.15
C SER A 162 -18.76 -36.53 -4.65
N SER A 163 -18.20 -37.67 -4.23
CA SER A 163 -17.95 -37.94 -2.81
C SER A 163 -16.83 -37.05 -2.26
N ALA A 164 -16.81 -36.84 -0.94
CA ALA A 164 -15.71 -36.15 -0.28
C ALA A 164 -14.34 -36.82 -0.59
N PRO A 165 -13.25 -36.05 -0.79
CA PRO A 165 -11.93 -36.59 -1.07
C PRO A 165 -11.40 -37.47 0.06
N MET A 166 -10.53 -38.43 -0.27
CA MET A 166 -9.91 -39.33 0.74
C MET A 166 -9.16 -38.58 1.85
N ALA A 167 -8.72 -37.34 1.63
CA ALA A 167 -8.10 -36.50 2.65
C ALA A 167 -9.02 -36.22 3.86
N PHE A 168 -10.35 -36.33 3.67
CA PHE A 168 -11.36 -36.22 4.71
C PHE A 168 -11.92 -37.60 5.14
N ALA A 169 -11.53 -38.69 4.48
CA ALA A 169 -12.08 -40.02 4.72
C ALA A 169 -11.52 -40.72 5.97
N ASP A 170 -10.35 -40.30 6.45
CA ASP A 170 -9.72 -40.80 7.69
C ASP A 170 -10.12 -39.99 8.93
N TRP A 171 -10.99 -38.98 8.77
CA TRP A 171 -11.47 -38.17 9.89
C TRP A 171 -12.60 -38.89 10.64
N ASP A 172 -12.20 -39.86 11.47
CA ASP A 172 -12.99 -40.31 12.61
C ASP A 172 -12.88 -39.23 13.69
N GLY A 173 -14.01 -38.66 14.14
CA GLY A 173 -14.08 -37.62 15.17
C GLY A 173 -13.55 -38.00 16.57
N SER A 174 -12.65 -38.98 16.66
CA SER A 174 -11.91 -39.39 17.85
C SER A 174 -10.43 -39.02 17.73
N GLY A 175 -10.06 -37.90 18.35
CA GLY A 175 -8.71 -37.34 18.29
C GLY A 175 -7.62 -38.29 18.83
N ASN A 176 -6.55 -38.46 18.06
CA ASN A 176 -5.25 -38.85 18.60
C ASN A 176 -4.09 -38.35 17.71
N ALA A 177 -3.13 -37.68 18.34
CA ALA A 177 -2.01 -36.99 17.71
C ALA A 177 -0.93 -37.94 17.15
N GLY A 178 -0.32 -37.56 16.01
CA GLY A 178 0.84 -38.24 15.44
C GLY A 178 1.49 -37.51 14.24
N THR A 179 2.61 -36.84 14.53
CA THR A 179 3.62 -36.20 13.66
C THR A 179 4.04 -36.97 12.40
N GLU A 180 4.19 -36.29 11.23
CA GLU A 180 5.45 -36.18 10.44
C GLU A 180 5.32 -35.40 9.11
N SER A 181 6.38 -34.65 8.80
CA SER A 181 6.62 -33.74 7.66
C SER A 181 6.57 -34.36 6.26
N ALA A 182 6.13 -33.57 5.25
CA ALA A 182 6.94 -33.22 4.05
C ALA A 182 6.17 -32.39 2.98
N ASN A 183 6.44 -31.08 2.96
CA ASN A 183 6.84 -30.25 1.79
C ASN A 183 6.46 -30.70 0.36
N THR A 184 5.51 -30.02 -0.31
CA THR A 184 5.69 -29.40 -1.66
C THR A 184 4.51 -28.49 -2.06
N SER A 185 4.79 -27.23 -2.42
CA SER A 185 3.91 -26.33 -3.20
C SER A 185 4.02 -26.67 -4.70
N PRO A 186 3.07 -26.31 -5.60
CA PRO A 186 2.79 -24.90 -5.94
C PRO A 186 1.32 -24.52 -6.20
N ALA A 187 0.95 -23.35 -5.66
CA ALA A 187 0.25 -22.21 -6.26
C ALA A 187 -1.00 -22.35 -7.19
N SER A 188 -1.99 -21.51 -6.83
CA SER A 188 -3.03 -20.80 -7.66
C SER A 188 -4.34 -21.59 -7.91
N THR A 189 -5.58 -21.07 -7.85
CA THR A 189 -6.15 -19.73 -8.18
C THR A 189 -7.62 -19.70 -7.66
N ALA A 190 -8.19 -18.59 -7.16
CA ALA A 190 -9.18 -17.70 -7.83
C ALA A 190 -10.12 -16.99 -6.79
N PRO A 191 -11.13 -16.15 -7.14
CA PRO A 191 -11.17 -14.69 -6.92
C PRO A 191 -12.35 -14.16 -6.04
N ALA A 192 -12.28 -12.92 -5.51
CA ALA A 192 -13.42 -12.22 -4.89
C ALA A 192 -13.55 -10.73 -5.32
N LEU A 193 -14.76 -10.41 -5.82
CA LEU A 193 -15.49 -9.13 -6.01
C LEU A 193 -14.76 -7.77 -6.25
N GLN A 194 -14.72 -7.39 -7.53
CA GLN A 194 -14.78 -6.04 -8.16
C GLN A 194 -14.62 -4.78 -7.27
N SER A 195 -13.40 -4.52 -6.80
CA SER A 195 -12.87 -3.15 -6.66
C SER A 195 -12.45 -2.61 -8.04
N ALA A 196 -12.18 -1.30 -8.16
CA ALA A 196 -11.66 -0.71 -9.41
C ALA A 196 -10.39 -1.43 -9.93
N ASP A 197 -9.67 -2.12 -9.05
CA ASP A 197 -8.53 -2.98 -9.33
C ASP A 197 -8.91 -4.25 -10.14
N GLY A 198 -10.12 -4.79 -9.93
CA GLY A 198 -10.64 -5.95 -10.66
C GLY A 198 -11.06 -5.65 -12.11
N ARG A 199 -11.49 -4.40 -12.39
CA ARG A 199 -11.73 -3.95 -13.77
C ARG A 199 -10.44 -3.63 -14.51
N PHE A 200 -9.41 -3.21 -13.77
CA PHE A 200 -8.08 -3.00 -14.32
C PHE A 200 -7.38 -4.32 -14.64
N SER A 201 -7.53 -5.34 -13.78
CA SER A 201 -6.99 -6.68 -14.01
C SER A 201 -7.68 -7.41 -15.18
N SER A 202 -9.00 -7.25 -15.36
CA SER A 202 -9.72 -7.82 -16.53
C SER A 202 -9.35 -7.11 -17.85
N LEU A 203 -9.13 -5.79 -17.82
CA LEU A 203 -8.60 -5.06 -18.97
C LEU A 203 -7.14 -5.43 -19.27
N MET A 204 -6.32 -5.70 -18.24
CA MET A 204 -4.92 -6.10 -18.37
C MET A 204 -4.76 -7.55 -18.88
N GLY A 205 -5.70 -8.44 -18.61
CA GLY A 205 -5.68 -9.83 -19.08
C GLY A 205 -5.84 -9.99 -20.60
N GLU A 206 -6.52 -9.05 -21.26
CA GLU A 206 -6.64 -8.95 -22.73
C GLU A 206 -5.76 -7.86 -23.34
N ALA A 207 -5.13 -7.00 -22.52
CA ALA A 207 -4.33 -5.89 -23.01
C ALA A 207 -2.99 -6.36 -23.56
N SER A 208 -2.73 -6.00 -24.82
CA SER A 208 -1.39 -6.03 -25.39
C SER A 208 -0.39 -5.30 -24.47
N LEU A 209 0.85 -5.81 -24.43
CA LEU A 209 2.00 -5.24 -23.70
C LEU A 209 2.10 -3.70 -23.87
N GLY A 210 1.75 -3.19 -25.06
CA GLY A 210 1.72 -1.75 -25.36
C GLY A 210 0.63 -0.94 -24.61
N MET A 211 -0.54 -1.51 -24.35
CA MET A 211 -1.60 -0.85 -23.57
C MET A 211 -1.24 -0.76 -22.09
N ALA A 212 -0.61 -1.81 -21.54
CA ALA A 212 -0.09 -1.80 -20.18
C ALA A 212 0.95 -0.68 -19.99
N LEU A 213 1.95 -0.62 -20.88
CA LEU A 213 2.95 0.46 -20.88
C LEU A 213 2.31 1.85 -21.07
N GLY A 214 1.31 1.96 -21.94
CA GLY A 214 0.56 3.20 -22.15
C GLY A 214 -0.18 3.68 -20.91
N LEU A 215 -0.80 2.77 -20.16
CA LEU A 215 -1.47 3.07 -18.89
C LEU A 215 -0.47 3.51 -17.81
N PHE A 216 0.67 2.83 -17.66
CA PHE A 216 1.72 3.25 -16.72
C PHE A 216 2.33 4.61 -17.09
N PHE A 217 2.49 4.88 -18.38
CA PHE A 217 2.93 6.18 -18.87
C PHE A 217 1.90 7.29 -18.55
N LEU A 218 0.61 7.03 -18.77
CA LEU A 218 -0.48 7.95 -18.40
C LEU A 218 -0.59 8.14 -16.88
N ALA A 219 -0.39 7.09 -16.10
CA ALA A 219 -0.31 7.18 -14.65
C ALA A 219 0.87 8.07 -14.21
N GLY A 220 2.05 7.92 -14.84
CA GLY A 220 3.19 8.82 -14.66
C GLY A 220 2.87 10.29 -14.97
N LEU A 221 2.10 10.56 -16.03
CA LEU A 221 1.63 11.90 -16.34
C LEU A 221 0.69 12.45 -15.24
N GLY A 222 -0.25 11.64 -14.77
CA GLY A 222 -1.14 12.00 -13.66
C GLY A 222 -0.39 12.29 -12.36
N LEU A 223 0.67 11.51 -12.09
CA LEU A 223 1.52 11.67 -10.92
C LEU A 223 2.30 12.98 -10.89
N THR A 224 2.50 13.62 -12.04
CA THR A 224 3.18 14.93 -12.09
C THR A 224 2.35 16.04 -11.44
N PHE A 225 1.03 15.84 -11.32
CA PHE A 225 0.14 16.76 -10.61
C PHE A 225 0.11 16.54 -9.10
N THR A 226 0.88 15.58 -8.57
CA THR A 226 0.92 15.31 -7.13
C THR A 226 1.67 16.40 -6.35
N PRO A 227 1.31 16.60 -5.07
CA PRO A 227 1.95 17.58 -4.19
C PRO A 227 3.47 17.38 -4.02
N CYS A 228 4.02 16.21 -4.35
CA CYS A 228 5.45 15.93 -4.17
C CYS A 228 6.34 16.34 -5.35
N VAL A 229 5.82 16.39 -6.57
CA VAL A 229 6.61 16.75 -7.77
C VAL A 229 6.57 18.26 -8.03
N LEU A 230 5.46 18.90 -7.67
CA LEU A 230 5.22 20.33 -7.87
C LEU A 230 6.25 21.25 -7.18
N PRO A 231 6.77 20.96 -5.96
CA PRO A 231 7.83 21.73 -5.30
C PRO A 231 9.18 21.69 -6.02
N MET A 232 9.41 20.68 -6.86
CA MET A 232 10.65 20.51 -7.60
C MET A 232 10.71 21.38 -8.87
N ILE A 233 9.57 21.71 -9.45
CA ILE A 233 9.43 22.58 -10.64
C ILE A 233 10.03 23.99 -10.38
N PRO A 234 9.76 24.68 -9.26
CA PRO A 234 10.40 25.94 -8.90
C PRO A 234 11.93 25.87 -8.79
N ILE A 235 12.47 24.73 -8.33
CA ILE A 235 13.91 24.52 -8.17
C ILE A 235 14.55 24.48 -9.56
N LEU A 236 14.03 23.66 -10.47
CA LEU A 236 14.51 23.60 -11.85
C LEU A 236 14.33 24.93 -12.58
N SER A 237 13.19 25.61 -12.39
CA SER A 237 12.93 26.91 -13.01
C SER A 237 13.92 27.98 -12.54
N SER A 238 14.26 28.04 -11.25
CA SER A 238 15.22 29.05 -10.75
C SER A 238 16.65 28.78 -11.23
N ILE A 239 17.01 27.51 -11.40
CA ILE A 239 18.33 27.08 -11.88
C ILE A 239 18.48 27.30 -13.39
N ILE A 240 17.48 26.94 -14.19
CA ILE A 240 17.50 27.06 -15.66
C ILE A 240 17.39 28.52 -16.09
N VAL A 241 16.56 29.33 -15.42
CA VAL A 241 16.43 30.76 -15.71
C VAL A 241 17.67 31.54 -15.27
N GLY A 242 18.35 31.11 -14.21
CA GLY A 242 19.56 31.77 -13.70
C GLY A 242 20.81 31.64 -14.59
N GLN A 243 20.87 30.66 -15.50
CA GLN A 243 22.07 30.40 -16.32
C GLN A 243 21.95 30.78 -17.80
N ASN A 244 20.81 31.31 -18.25
CA ASN A 244 20.55 31.68 -19.64
C ASN A 244 21.07 30.65 -20.69
N PRO A 245 20.84 29.33 -20.50
CA PRO A 245 21.37 28.31 -21.39
C PRO A 245 20.68 28.35 -22.76
N SER A 246 21.42 27.99 -23.82
CA SER A 246 20.82 27.78 -25.15
C SER A 246 19.79 26.64 -25.10
N ARG A 247 18.69 26.75 -25.86
CA ARG A 247 17.61 25.73 -25.97
C ARG A 247 18.11 24.26 -26.01
N PRO A 248 19.13 23.90 -26.83
CA PRO A 248 19.60 22.51 -26.88
C PRO A 248 20.31 22.06 -25.60
N ARG A 249 20.96 22.97 -24.88
CA ARG A 249 21.65 22.65 -23.63
C ARG A 249 20.67 22.46 -22.48
N ALA A 250 19.60 23.26 -22.42
CA ALA A 250 18.50 23.06 -21.47
C ALA A 250 17.82 21.70 -21.69
N PHE A 251 17.54 21.34 -22.95
CA PHE A 251 16.99 20.03 -23.30
C PHE A 251 17.92 18.88 -22.91
N ALA A 252 19.22 18.97 -23.22
CA ALA A 252 20.18 17.91 -22.88
C ALA A 252 20.32 17.72 -21.35
N LEU A 253 20.29 18.81 -20.58
CA LEU A 253 20.33 18.77 -19.12
C LEU A 253 19.08 18.09 -18.56
N SER A 254 17.88 18.54 -18.96
CA SER A 254 16.61 17.93 -18.55
C SER A 254 16.50 16.46 -18.99
N ALA A 255 16.98 16.10 -20.19
CA ALA A 255 16.95 14.73 -20.68
C ALA A 255 17.91 13.81 -19.89
N SER A 256 19.11 14.29 -19.53
CA SER A 256 20.03 13.53 -18.69
C SER A 256 19.51 13.31 -17.26
N TYR A 257 18.80 14.30 -16.72
CA TYR A 257 18.13 14.20 -15.42
C TYR A 257 16.99 13.19 -15.44
N VAL A 258 16.07 13.30 -16.42
CA VAL A 258 14.95 12.36 -16.61
C VAL A 258 15.48 10.95 -16.90
N GLY A 259 16.53 10.83 -17.71
CA GLY A 259 17.19 9.56 -18.00
C GLY A 259 17.72 8.89 -16.73
N GLY A 260 18.37 9.64 -15.83
CA GLY A 260 18.84 9.11 -14.55
C GLY A 260 17.70 8.61 -13.64
N MET A 261 16.60 9.34 -13.57
CA MET A 261 15.41 8.91 -12.81
C MET A 261 14.73 7.68 -13.44
N ALA A 262 14.55 7.66 -14.77
CA ALA A 262 13.93 6.53 -15.45
C ALA A 262 14.75 5.24 -15.30
N LEU A 263 16.08 5.34 -15.39
CA LEU A 263 16.99 4.20 -15.26
C LEU A 263 17.03 3.65 -13.83
N THR A 264 16.90 4.52 -12.82
CA THR A 264 16.82 4.09 -11.41
C THR A 264 15.47 3.47 -11.08
N TYR A 265 14.35 4.00 -11.59
CA TYR A 265 13.06 3.32 -11.48
C TYR A 265 13.04 1.98 -12.21
N ALA A 266 13.64 1.90 -13.39
CA ALA A 266 13.79 0.64 -14.11
C ALA A 266 14.61 -0.37 -13.31
N ALA A 267 15.74 0.06 -12.72
CA ALA A 267 16.58 -0.81 -11.89
C ALA A 267 15.81 -1.31 -10.65
N VAL A 268 15.09 -0.42 -9.95
CA VAL A 268 14.23 -0.82 -8.83
C VAL A 268 13.15 -1.80 -9.31
N GLY A 269 12.54 -1.57 -10.47
CA GLY A 269 11.53 -2.47 -11.05
C GLY A 269 12.04 -3.85 -11.40
N VAL A 270 13.24 -3.92 -11.98
CA VAL A 270 13.92 -5.21 -12.25
C VAL A 270 14.23 -5.93 -10.96
N LEU A 271 14.75 -5.21 -9.95
CA LEU A 271 15.03 -5.80 -8.63
C LEU A 271 13.73 -6.32 -7.98
N MET A 272 12.65 -5.54 -8.01
CA MET A 272 11.36 -5.97 -7.46
C MET A 272 10.76 -7.14 -8.25
N GLY A 273 10.94 -7.21 -9.57
CA GLY A 273 10.50 -8.37 -10.36
C GLY A 273 11.30 -9.64 -10.07
N LEU A 274 12.60 -9.51 -9.78
CA LEU A 274 13.47 -10.66 -9.43
C LEU A 274 13.26 -11.13 -7.98
N PHE A 275 13.05 -10.21 -7.05
CA PHE A 275 13.02 -10.50 -5.61
C PHE A 275 11.61 -10.46 -5.00
N GLY A 276 10.62 -9.91 -5.69
CA GLY A 276 9.27 -9.67 -5.17
C GLY A 276 8.49 -10.93 -4.84
N ALA A 277 8.71 -12.02 -5.60
CA ALA A 277 8.05 -13.31 -5.36
C ALA A 277 8.60 -14.04 -4.11
N GLY A 278 9.76 -13.66 -3.57
CA GLY A 278 10.44 -14.43 -2.51
C GLY A 278 10.56 -13.74 -1.15
N LEU A 279 10.30 -12.43 -1.04
CA LEU A 279 10.74 -11.66 0.13
C LEU A 279 9.65 -10.87 0.88
N ASN A 280 8.36 -11.15 0.69
CA ASN A 280 7.25 -10.52 1.45
C ASN A 280 7.45 -9.01 1.69
N LEU A 281 7.98 -8.32 0.68
CA LEU A 281 8.49 -6.95 0.83
C LEU A 281 7.35 -5.97 1.17
N GLN A 282 6.13 -6.32 0.75
CA GLN A 282 4.89 -5.63 1.09
C GLN A 282 4.60 -5.67 2.60
N ALA A 283 4.79 -6.82 3.26
CA ALA A 283 4.57 -6.97 4.70
C ALA A 283 5.60 -6.16 5.51
N HIS A 284 6.86 -6.13 5.07
CA HIS A 284 7.89 -5.33 5.74
C HIS A 284 7.69 -3.82 5.59
N LEU A 285 7.23 -3.35 4.42
CA LEU A 285 6.93 -1.93 4.18
C LEU A 285 5.70 -1.44 4.94
N GLN A 286 4.80 -2.34 5.34
CA GLN A 286 3.61 -2.01 6.14
C GLN A 286 3.85 -2.07 7.65
N SER A 287 5.07 -2.41 8.11
CA SER A 287 5.38 -2.42 9.53
C SER A 287 5.18 -1.02 10.15
N ALA A 288 4.52 -0.98 11.31
CA ALA A 288 4.26 0.24 12.07
C ALA A 288 5.47 1.19 12.20
N PRO A 289 6.71 0.73 12.51
CA PRO A 289 7.85 1.63 12.59
C PRO A 289 8.21 2.30 11.25
N VAL A 290 8.04 1.61 10.12
CA VAL A 290 8.31 2.17 8.79
C VAL A 290 7.29 3.24 8.45
N LEU A 291 6.01 2.98 8.71
CA LEU A 291 4.93 3.96 8.52
C LEU A 291 5.12 5.20 9.39
N ILE A 292 5.55 5.04 10.65
CA ILE A 292 5.84 6.17 11.55
C ILE A 292 6.99 7.03 11.01
N VAL A 293 8.05 6.42 10.50
CA VAL A 293 9.17 7.16 9.89
C VAL A 293 8.72 7.92 8.65
N PHE A 294 7.92 7.30 7.77
CA PHE A 294 7.38 7.97 6.59
C PHE A 294 6.43 9.11 6.96
N ALA A 295 5.53 8.90 7.93
CA ALA A 295 4.62 9.94 8.42
C ALA A 295 5.39 11.13 8.99
N LEU A 296 6.42 10.89 9.80
CA LEU A 296 7.31 11.95 10.31
C LEU A 296 8.02 12.69 9.18
N LEU A 297 8.50 11.97 8.17
CA LEU A 297 9.15 12.57 7.00
C LEU A 297 8.18 13.46 6.21
N PHE A 298 6.93 13.03 6.01
CA PHE A 298 5.88 13.82 5.37
C PHE A 298 5.51 15.07 6.16
N VAL A 299 5.39 14.97 7.49
CA VAL A 299 5.16 16.12 8.37
C VAL A 299 6.31 17.13 8.26
N ILE A 300 7.55 16.66 8.26
CA ILE A 300 8.74 17.52 8.08
C ILE A 300 8.71 18.23 6.71
N PHE A 301 8.33 17.52 5.64
CA PHE A 301 8.19 18.10 4.30
C PHE A 301 7.06 19.11 4.21
N ALA A 302 5.91 18.84 4.83
CA ALA A 302 4.78 19.76 4.89
C ALA A 302 5.18 21.04 5.63
N LEU A 303 5.86 20.93 6.77
CA LEU A 303 6.40 22.06 7.54
C LEU A 303 7.41 22.90 6.74
N ALA A 304 8.20 22.26 5.87
CA ALA A 304 9.10 22.96 4.95
C ALA A 304 8.35 23.74 3.85
N MET A 305 7.21 23.22 3.36
CA MET A 305 6.36 23.91 2.38
C MET A 305 5.57 25.09 2.96
N PHE A 306 5.17 25.02 4.23
CA PHE A 306 4.51 26.14 4.91
C PHE A 306 5.44 27.31 5.23
N ASP A 307 6.75 27.18 4.99
CA ASP A 307 7.76 28.18 5.41
C ASP A 307 7.66 28.46 6.93
N ALA A 308 6.99 27.59 7.70
CA ALA A 308 6.71 27.74 9.13
C ALA A 308 7.99 27.65 9.95
N PHE A 309 8.93 26.85 9.45
CA PHE A 309 10.33 27.13 9.61
C PHE A 309 10.80 27.89 8.37
N GLN A 310 11.05 29.19 8.50
CA GLN A 310 12.24 29.72 7.86
C GLN A 310 13.41 29.02 8.55
N LEU A 311 13.66 27.76 8.16
CA LEU A 311 14.99 27.21 8.17
C LEU A 311 15.76 28.15 7.24
N ARG A 312 16.17 29.30 7.79
CA ARG A 312 17.43 29.90 7.42
C ARG A 312 18.43 28.81 7.81
N LEU A 313 18.55 27.79 6.96
CA LEU A 313 19.76 27.01 6.88
C LEU A 313 20.85 28.07 6.96
N PRO A 314 21.78 27.97 7.92
CA PRO A 314 22.87 28.91 8.01
C PRO A 314 23.38 29.12 6.59
N PRO A 315 23.54 30.34 6.09
CA PRO A 315 23.86 30.57 4.67
C PRO A 315 25.11 29.79 4.21
N ARG A 316 25.92 29.32 5.16
CA ARG A 316 27.03 28.37 4.99
C ARG A 316 26.64 26.93 4.63
N LEU A 317 25.54 26.37 5.14
CA LEU A 317 25.04 25.05 4.76
C LEU A 317 24.26 25.12 3.45
N ALA A 318 23.32 26.07 3.33
CA ALA A 318 22.59 26.30 2.08
C ALA A 318 23.56 26.54 0.92
N GLY A 319 24.54 27.45 1.11
CA GLY A 319 25.57 27.72 0.11
C GLY A 319 26.50 26.53 -0.18
N ARG A 320 26.69 25.58 0.76
CA ARG A 320 27.47 24.35 0.50
C ARG A 320 26.68 23.33 -0.30
N VAL A 321 25.39 23.15 0.01
CA VAL A 321 24.50 22.27 -0.74
C VAL A 321 24.28 22.83 -2.14
N ASP A 322 24.01 24.13 -2.26
CA ASP A 322 23.90 24.82 -3.55
C ASP A 322 25.21 24.77 -4.34
N ALA A 323 26.38 24.90 -3.69
CA ALA A 323 27.67 24.77 -4.37
C ALA A 323 27.96 23.32 -4.80
N LEU A 324 27.59 22.32 -4.00
CA LEU A 324 27.66 20.89 -4.36
C LEU A 324 26.72 20.59 -5.53
N GLN A 325 25.52 21.12 -5.51
CA GLN A 325 24.51 20.97 -6.56
C GLN A 325 24.94 21.69 -7.84
N ALA A 326 25.48 22.90 -7.75
CA ALA A 326 26.06 23.64 -8.87
C ALA A 326 27.31 22.94 -9.44
N ARG A 327 28.11 22.26 -8.60
CA ARG A 327 29.26 21.48 -9.04
C ARG A 327 28.86 20.15 -9.70
N ALA A 328 27.80 19.50 -9.20
CA ALA A 328 27.16 18.34 -9.82
C ALA A 328 26.49 18.70 -11.17
N GLN A 329 26.00 19.93 -11.30
CA GLN A 329 25.47 20.44 -12.57
C GLN A 329 26.59 20.86 -13.54
N ARG A 330 27.74 21.33 -13.03
CA ARG A 330 28.94 21.63 -13.84
C ARG A 330 29.70 20.39 -14.28
N SER A 331 29.57 19.27 -13.56
CA SER A 331 30.23 17.99 -13.89
C SER A 331 29.59 17.24 -15.07
N GLY A 332 28.58 17.84 -15.73
CA GLY A 332 28.01 17.31 -16.97
C GLY A 332 26.88 16.31 -16.74
N PRO A 333 26.45 15.58 -17.80
CA PRO A 333 25.25 14.73 -17.76
C PRO A 333 25.33 13.60 -16.72
N ALA A 334 26.53 13.13 -16.38
CA ALA A 334 26.74 12.11 -15.35
C ALA A 334 26.43 12.63 -13.92
N GLY A 335 26.72 13.91 -13.64
CA GLY A 335 26.41 14.51 -12.34
C GLY A 335 24.91 14.75 -12.14
N LEU A 336 24.19 15.12 -13.20
CA LEU A 336 22.73 15.22 -13.17
C LEU A 336 22.05 13.86 -13.06
N ALA A 337 22.61 12.81 -13.66
CA ALA A 337 22.09 11.44 -13.51
C ALA A 337 22.17 10.96 -12.05
N ALA A 338 23.28 11.23 -11.37
CA ALA A 338 23.44 10.91 -9.94
C ALA A 338 22.50 11.73 -9.03
N ALA A 339 22.26 13.01 -9.37
CA ALA A 339 21.28 13.84 -8.68
C ALA A 339 19.84 13.33 -8.89
N GLY A 340 19.52 12.83 -10.09
CA GLY A 340 18.25 12.15 -10.37
C GLY A 340 18.05 10.90 -9.52
N ALA A 341 19.10 10.08 -9.36
CA ALA A 341 19.05 8.88 -8.53
C ALA A 341 18.75 9.18 -7.05
N LEU A 342 19.37 10.22 -6.50
CA LEU A 342 19.12 10.67 -5.12
C LEU A 342 17.69 11.22 -4.97
N SER A 343 17.15 11.85 -6.01
CA SER A 343 15.77 12.36 -6.03
C SER A 343 14.75 11.22 -5.92
N VAL A 344 15.00 10.08 -6.57
CA VAL A 344 14.11 8.92 -6.49
C VAL A 344 13.96 8.43 -5.04
N LEU A 345 15.05 8.43 -4.27
CA LEU A 345 15.02 8.01 -2.86
C LEU A 345 14.14 8.92 -1.99
N VAL A 346 14.13 10.23 -2.29
CA VAL A 346 13.30 11.22 -1.57
C VAL A 346 11.84 11.19 -2.05
N VAL A 347 11.61 10.81 -3.31
CA VAL A 347 10.27 10.77 -3.95
C VAL A 347 9.54 9.45 -3.68
N SER A 348 10.25 8.39 -3.27
CA SER A 348 9.68 7.08 -2.89
C SER A 348 8.44 7.13 -1.97
N PRO A 349 8.34 7.99 -0.93
CA PRO A 349 7.15 8.07 -0.08
C PRO A 349 5.87 8.37 -0.88
N CYS A 350 5.98 9.20 -1.92
CA CYS A 350 4.84 9.76 -2.65
C CYS A 350 4.36 8.91 -3.83
N VAL A 351 5.17 7.94 -4.26
CA VAL A 351 4.88 7.06 -5.41
C VAL A 351 4.42 5.68 -4.93
N SER A 352 4.22 5.51 -3.62
CA SER A 352 3.82 4.25 -2.97
C SER A 352 2.52 3.66 -3.52
N ALA A 353 1.47 4.47 -3.70
CA ALA A 353 0.19 3.98 -4.21
C ALA A 353 0.26 3.46 -5.67
N PRO A 354 0.83 4.20 -6.65
CA PRO A 354 1.07 3.67 -8.00
C PRO A 354 2.02 2.47 -8.03
N LEU A 355 3.06 2.49 -7.18
CA LEU A 355 3.99 1.37 -7.08
C LEU A 355 3.30 0.12 -6.56
N ALA A 356 2.37 0.22 -5.60
CA ALA A 356 1.61 -0.93 -5.09
C ALA A 356 0.80 -1.61 -6.22
N GLY A 357 0.11 -0.84 -7.05
CA GLY A 357 -0.60 -1.38 -8.22
C GLY A 357 0.35 -2.01 -9.25
N ALA A 358 1.52 -1.40 -9.47
CA ALA A 358 2.55 -1.97 -10.33
C ALA A 358 3.12 -3.28 -9.76
N LEU A 359 3.34 -3.36 -8.44
CA LEU A 359 3.86 -4.53 -7.75
C LEU A 359 2.90 -5.72 -7.84
N VAL A 360 1.59 -5.49 -7.70
CA VAL A 360 0.56 -6.53 -7.89
C VAL A 360 0.55 -7.07 -9.32
N PHE A 361 0.72 -6.19 -10.31
CA PHE A 361 0.82 -6.59 -11.71
C PHE A 361 2.12 -7.33 -12.03
N ILE A 362 3.24 -6.90 -11.45
CA ILE A 362 4.55 -7.54 -11.63
C ILE A 362 4.57 -8.91 -10.95
N SER A 363 3.94 -9.05 -9.78
CA SER A 363 3.87 -10.32 -9.06
C SER A 363 3.07 -11.38 -9.81
N SER A 364 2.02 -11.00 -10.55
CA SER A 364 1.26 -11.95 -11.38
C SER A 364 2.02 -12.38 -12.63
N THR A 365 2.93 -11.54 -13.14
CA THR A 365 3.61 -11.79 -14.42
C THR A 365 4.98 -12.43 -14.25
N GLY A 366 5.65 -12.25 -13.11
CA GLY A 366 6.94 -12.87 -12.78
C GLY A 366 8.14 -12.41 -13.62
N ASP A 367 7.91 -11.59 -14.65
CA ASP A 367 8.94 -11.14 -15.58
C ASP A 367 9.66 -9.87 -15.11
N ALA A 368 10.91 -10.02 -14.69
CA ALA A 368 11.77 -8.92 -14.27
C ALA A 368 11.96 -7.84 -15.33
N LEU A 369 12.04 -8.24 -16.61
CA LEU A 369 12.21 -7.31 -17.73
C LEU A 369 10.94 -6.44 -17.92
N MET A 370 9.76 -7.01 -17.68
CA MET A 370 8.49 -6.32 -17.79
C MET A 370 8.30 -5.32 -16.66
N GLY A 371 8.68 -5.68 -15.42
CA GLY A 371 8.68 -4.75 -14.28
C GLY A 371 9.63 -3.57 -14.48
N GLY A 372 10.81 -3.82 -15.04
CA GLY A 372 11.74 -2.77 -15.45
C GLY A 372 11.17 -1.85 -16.53
N ALA A 373 10.55 -2.41 -17.57
CA ALA A 373 9.97 -1.65 -18.67
C ALA A 373 8.76 -0.79 -18.23
N ALA A 374 7.91 -1.32 -17.36
CA ALA A 374 6.75 -0.59 -16.82
C ALA A 374 7.19 0.63 -15.97
N LEU A 375 8.17 0.44 -15.08
CA LEU A 375 8.70 1.52 -14.24
C LEU A 375 9.53 2.53 -15.04
N LEU A 376 10.19 2.09 -16.11
CA LEU A 376 10.85 2.98 -17.06
C LEU A 376 9.82 3.85 -17.81
N ALA A 377 8.71 3.27 -18.27
CA ALA A 377 7.62 4.00 -18.92
C ALA A 377 6.97 5.02 -17.98
N LEU A 378 6.75 4.65 -16.71
CA LEU A 378 6.23 5.53 -15.67
C LEU A 378 7.18 6.72 -15.39
N GLY A 379 8.49 6.45 -15.27
CA GLY A 379 9.51 7.49 -15.10
C GLY A 379 9.61 8.44 -16.30
N LEU A 380 9.50 7.92 -17.53
CA LEU A 380 9.41 8.74 -18.74
C LEU A 380 8.14 9.59 -18.76
N GLY A 381 7.00 9.04 -18.34
CA GLY A 381 5.72 9.76 -18.24
C GLY A 381 5.81 10.99 -17.35
N MET A 382 6.42 10.88 -16.16
CA MET A 382 6.66 12.02 -15.28
C MET A 382 7.69 13.02 -15.84
N GLY A 383 8.64 12.54 -16.64
CA GLY A 383 9.68 13.36 -17.25
C GLY A 383 9.20 14.23 -18.40
N VAL A 384 8.13 13.84 -19.10
CA VAL A 384 7.61 14.58 -20.27
C VAL A 384 7.13 16.00 -19.91
N PRO A 385 6.30 16.22 -18.88
CA PRO A 385 5.91 17.57 -18.48
C PRO A 385 7.12 18.41 -18.02
N LEU A 386 8.09 17.80 -17.34
CA LEU A 386 9.32 18.48 -16.92
C LEU A 386 10.19 18.90 -18.10
N LEU A 387 10.29 18.06 -19.13
CA LEU A 387 10.99 18.39 -20.39
C LEU A 387 10.26 19.51 -21.14
N LEU A 388 8.93 19.46 -21.19
CA LEU A 388 8.10 20.49 -21.82
C LEU A 388 8.27 21.84 -21.11
N VAL A 389 8.17 21.87 -19.78
CA VAL A 389 8.35 23.09 -18.99
C VAL A 389 9.81 23.57 -19.02
N GLY A 390 10.80 22.68 -19.00
CA GLY A 390 12.22 23.05 -19.10
C GLY A 390 12.59 23.65 -20.46
N THR A 391 11.95 23.21 -21.54
CA THR A 391 12.21 23.70 -22.91
C THR A 391 11.42 24.97 -23.24
N PHE A 392 10.16 25.06 -22.83
CA PHE A 392 9.26 26.20 -23.15
C PHE A 392 9.11 27.22 -22.01
N GLY A 393 9.49 26.88 -20.77
CA GLY A 393 9.25 27.71 -19.59
C GLY A 393 10.08 29.00 -19.53
N THR A 394 11.21 29.09 -20.25
CA THR A 394 12.05 30.30 -20.30
C THR A 394 11.36 31.49 -20.96
N THR A 395 10.30 31.26 -21.74
CA THR A 395 9.56 32.32 -22.46
C THR A 395 8.18 32.61 -21.88
N LEU A 396 7.65 31.74 -21.01
CA LEU A 396 6.24 31.78 -20.60
C LEU A 396 6.01 32.04 -19.10
N MET A 397 7.03 31.99 -18.24
CA MET A 397 6.84 32.13 -16.79
C MET A 397 6.91 33.60 -16.33
N PRO A 398 5.79 34.25 -15.96
CA PRO A 398 5.82 35.50 -15.20
C PRO A 398 6.46 35.24 -13.83
N ARG A 399 7.09 36.28 -13.27
CA ARG A 399 7.77 36.21 -11.95
C ARG A 399 6.90 35.44 -10.95
N SER A 400 7.50 34.48 -10.25
CA SER A 400 6.93 33.74 -9.12
C SER A 400 6.54 34.70 -8.00
N GLY A 401 5.40 35.38 -8.17
CA GLY A 401 4.85 36.35 -7.25
C GLY A 401 3.99 35.69 -6.17
N ALA A 402 3.08 36.48 -5.59
CA ALA A 402 2.21 36.07 -4.48
C ALA A 402 1.34 34.83 -4.76
N TRP A 403 1.03 34.54 -6.03
CA TRP A 403 0.25 33.36 -6.41
C TRP A 403 0.95 32.03 -6.03
N MET A 404 2.28 31.98 -6.08
CA MET A 404 3.06 30.79 -5.70
C MET A 404 2.88 30.44 -4.21
N ASN A 405 2.72 31.43 -3.34
CA ASN A 405 2.48 31.17 -1.91
C ASN A 405 1.08 30.58 -1.66
N GLY A 406 0.07 30.99 -2.42
CA GLY A 406 -1.27 30.40 -2.33
C GLY A 406 -1.27 28.92 -2.74
N VAL A 407 -0.56 28.58 -3.82
CA VAL A 407 -0.38 27.20 -4.28
C VAL A 407 0.37 26.35 -3.25
N LYS A 408 1.45 26.88 -2.66
CA LYS A 408 2.20 26.19 -1.59
C LYS A 408 1.33 25.85 -0.38
N ILE A 409 0.53 26.80 0.10
CA ILE A 409 -0.33 26.61 1.27
C ILE A 409 -1.42 25.58 0.97
N ALA A 410 -2.07 25.66 -0.19
CA ALA A 410 -3.10 24.70 -0.59
C ALA A 410 -2.56 23.27 -0.67
N PHE A 411 -1.41 23.07 -1.32
CA PHE A 411 -0.79 21.75 -1.41
C PHE A 411 -0.22 21.25 -0.08
N GLY A 412 0.30 22.14 0.77
CA GLY A 412 0.76 21.77 2.11
C GLY A 412 -0.36 21.26 3.02
N ILE A 413 -1.57 21.83 2.90
CA ILE A 413 -2.75 21.35 3.63
C ILE A 413 -3.19 19.98 3.10
N LEU A 414 -3.17 19.80 1.77
CA LEU A 414 -3.50 18.50 1.15
C LEU A 414 -2.50 17.41 1.55
N LEU A 415 -1.22 17.75 1.67
CA LEU A 415 -0.16 16.83 2.11
C LEU A 415 -0.28 16.44 3.59
N LEU A 416 -0.81 17.32 4.45
CA LEU A 416 -1.10 16.99 5.85
C LEU A 416 -2.35 16.12 6.02
N GLY A 417 -3.24 16.12 5.02
CA GLY A 417 -4.45 15.29 5.02
C GLY A 417 -4.24 13.87 4.51
N VAL A 418 -3.11 13.62 3.82
CA VAL A 418 -2.63 12.29 3.42
C VAL A 418 -1.76 11.75 4.54
#